data_AF-X1NR45-F1
#
_entry.id   AF-X1NR45-F1
#
_cell.length_a   1.000
_cell.length_b   1.000
_cell.length_c   1.000
_cell.angle_alpha   90.00
_cell.angle_beta   90.00
_cell.angle_gamma   90.00
#
_symmetry.space_group_name_H-M   'P 1'
#
loop_
_entity.id
_entity.type
_entity.pdbx_description
1 polymer ?
#
loop_
_entity_poly.entity_id
_entity_poly.type
_entity_poly.pdbx_seq_one_letter_code
_entity_poly.pdbx_strand_id
1 'polypeptide(L)'
;MKKWIFIIFVLGLIFGVFDFVFAQEEQVEINFFYSKTCPHCTEEKVFLAGLEEKYPEIKINKFILSDRESVELLIDFYDKYEV
;
A
#
# COMPACT_ATOMS: atom_id res chain seq x y z
N MET A 1 4.46 -19.05 50.70
CA MET A 1 3.90 -19.94 49.67
C MET A 1 2.73 -19.31 48.91
N LYS A 2 1.60 -18.94 49.56
CA LYS A 2 0.37 -18.46 48.87
C LYS A 2 0.46 -17.07 48.19
N LYS A 3 1.28 -16.16 48.72
CA LYS A 3 1.47 -14.79 48.19
C LYS A 3 2.21 -14.76 46.85
N TRP A 4 3.12 -15.70 46.60
CA TRP A 4 3.88 -15.77 45.35
C TRP A 4 3.04 -16.32 44.18
N ILE A 5 2.13 -17.25 44.47
CA ILE A 5 1.13 -17.72 43.49
C ILE A 5 0.24 -16.56 43.02
N PHE A 6 -0.15 -15.68 43.94
CA PHE A 6 -0.94 -14.50 43.61
C PHE A 6 -0.15 -13.50 42.75
N ILE A 7 1.13 -13.29 43.07
CA ILE A 7 2.01 -12.42 42.27
C ILE A 7 2.19 -12.97 40.85
N ILE A 8 2.41 -14.27 40.68
CA ILE A 8 2.57 -14.90 39.37
C ILE A 8 1.28 -14.80 38.55
N PHE A 9 0.12 -14.99 39.19
CA PHE A 9 -1.17 -14.85 38.54
C PHE A 9 -1.45 -13.42 38.06
N VAL A 10 -1.11 -12.42 38.88
CA VAL A 10 -1.22 -11.00 38.52
C VAL A 10 -0.24 -10.63 37.42
N LEU A 11 1.00 -11.14 37.47
CA LEU A 11 2.02 -10.88 36.44
C LEU A 11 1.62 -11.48 35.08
N GLY A 12 1.05 -12.69 35.08
CA GLY A 12 0.53 -13.35 33.87
C GLY A 12 -0.66 -12.61 33.26
N LEU A 13 -1.53 -12.05 34.10
CA LEU A 13 -2.63 -11.20 33.63
C LEU A 13 -2.14 -9.89 33.00
N ILE A 14 -1.08 -9.28 33.53
CA ILE A 14 -0.49 -8.06 32.97
C ILE A 14 0.19 -8.33 31.62
N PHE A 15 0.84 -9.49 31.45
CA PHE A 15 1.50 -9.85 30.20
C PHE A 15 0.52 -10.28 29.08
N GLY A 16 -0.69 -10.73 29.42
CA GLY A 16 -1.68 -11.21 28.45
C GLY A 16 -2.53 -10.14 27.76
N VAL A 17 -2.39 -8.86 28.11
CA VAL A 17 -3.19 -7.73 27.53
C VAL A 17 -2.41 -6.86 26.54
N PHE A 18 -1.14 -7.18 26.25
CA PHE A 18 -0.37 -6.42 25.26
C PHE A 18 -0.50 -7.05 23.87
N ASP A 19 -1.60 -6.73 23.18
CA ASP A 19 -1.69 -6.93 21.73
C ASP A 19 -0.78 -5.89 21.04
N PHE A 20 0.41 -6.31 20.64
CA PHE A 20 1.29 -5.51 19.80
C PHE A 20 0.71 -5.45 18.38
N VAL A 21 -0.05 -4.39 18.08
CA VAL A 21 -0.47 -4.07 16.72
C VAL A 21 0.69 -3.39 16.02
N PHE A 22 1.35 -4.11 15.11
CA PHE A 22 2.28 -3.51 14.16
C PHE A 22 1.47 -2.86 13.05
N ALA A 23 1.68 -1.57 12.80
CA ALA A 23 1.18 -0.93 11.59
C ALA A 23 1.89 -1.60 10.40
N GLN A 24 1.13 -2.31 9.57
CA GLN A 24 1.65 -2.84 8.32
C GLN A 24 1.90 -1.62 7.41
N GLU A 25 3.16 -1.38 7.05
CA GLU A 25 3.54 -0.39 6.03
C GLU A 25 3.07 -0.88 4.64
N GLU A 26 1.75 -0.98 4.43
CA GLU A 26 1.22 -1.13 3.09
C GLU A 26 1.33 0.24 2.41
N GLN A 27 2.33 0.36 1.54
CA GLN A 27 2.45 1.52 0.66
C GLN A 27 1.18 1.60 -0.21
N VAL A 28 0.60 2.79 -0.29
CA VAL A 28 -0.55 3.05 -1.14
C VAL A 28 -0.05 3.12 -2.58
N GLU A 29 -0.43 2.13 -3.40
CA GLU A 29 0.01 2.06 -4.79
C GLU A 29 -1.00 2.73 -5.75
N ILE A 30 -0.49 3.59 -6.62
CA ILE A 30 -1.24 4.14 -7.76
C ILE A 30 -0.64 3.59 -9.05
N ASN A 31 -1.46 2.91 -9.85
CA ASN A 31 -1.05 2.28 -11.10
C ASN A 31 -1.43 3.20 -12.28
N PHE A 32 -0.45 3.90 -12.83
CA PHE A 32 -0.61 4.86 -13.92
C PHE A 32 -0.30 4.20 -15.27
N PHE A 33 -1.34 3.87 -16.01
CA PHE A 33 -1.25 3.37 -17.39
C PHE A 33 -1.29 4.55 -18.37
N TYR A 34 -0.29 4.66 -19.25
CA TYR A 34 -0.13 5.84 -20.11
C TYR A 34 0.38 5.50 -21.51
N SER A 35 0.22 6.44 -22.44
CA SER A 35 0.81 6.40 -23.78
C SER A 35 1.68 7.64 -24.02
N LYS A 36 2.75 7.51 -24.81
CA LYS A 36 3.61 8.64 -25.23
C LYS A 36 2.88 9.65 -26.10
N THR A 37 1.82 9.24 -26.78
CA THR A 37 1.03 10.08 -27.68
C THR A 37 -0.19 10.70 -27.00
N CYS A 38 -0.37 10.48 -25.70
CA CYS A 38 -1.46 11.03 -24.90
C CYS A 38 -1.05 12.39 -24.31
N PRO A 39 -1.56 13.52 -24.82
CA PRO A 39 -1.16 14.84 -24.33
C PRO A 39 -1.51 15.04 -22.85
N HIS A 40 -2.69 14.57 -22.42
CA HIS A 40 -3.16 14.68 -21.03
C HIS A 40 -2.29 13.89 -20.03
N CYS A 41 -1.67 12.79 -20.49
CA CYS A 41 -0.80 11.97 -19.66
C CYS A 41 0.48 12.71 -19.24
N THR A 42 0.86 13.77 -19.96
CA THR A 42 2.04 14.58 -19.63
C THR A 42 1.82 15.38 -18.35
N GLU A 43 0.66 16.03 -18.23
CA GLU A 43 0.30 16.81 -17.05
C GLU A 43 0.14 15.91 -15.83
N GLU A 44 -0.54 14.77 -16.01
CA GLU A 44 -0.73 13.77 -14.95
C GLU A 44 0.61 13.24 -14.41
N LYS A 45 1.58 12.97 -15.30
CA LYS A 45 2.90 12.50 -14.89
C LYS A 45 3.63 13.50 -13.97
N VAL A 46 3.46 14.80 -14.20
CA VAL A 46 4.05 15.85 -13.35
C VAL A 46 3.33 15.92 -12.01
N PHE A 47 2.00 15.85 -12.03
CA PHE A 47 1.18 15.81 -10.82
C PHE A 47 1.53 14.62 -9.92
N LEU A 48 1.56 13.40 -10.49
CA LEU A 48 1.88 12.18 -9.75
C LEU A 48 3.31 12.17 -9.20
N ALA A 49 4.27 12.78 -9.90
CA ALA A 49 5.63 12.93 -9.37
C ALA A 49 5.65 13.84 -8.12
N GLY A 50 4.92 14.94 -8.14
CA GLY A 50 4.77 15.80 -6.95
C GLY A 50 4.01 15.12 -5.81
N LEU A 51 3.08 14.22 -6.14
CA LEU A 51 2.35 13.43 -5.14
C LEU A 51 3.28 12.42 -4.43
N GLU A 52 4.10 11.69 -5.19
CA GLU A 52 5.10 10.74 -4.68
C GLU A 52 6.16 11.43 -3.81
N GLU A 53 6.59 12.65 -4.18
CA GLU A 53 7.52 13.44 -3.37
C GLU A 53 6.90 13.91 -2.05
N LYS A 54 5.61 14.28 -2.07
CA LYS A 54 4.90 14.83 -0.92
C LYS A 54 4.46 13.76 0.09
N TYR A 55 4.17 12.55 -0.38
CA TYR A 55 3.65 11.43 0.41
C TYR A 55 4.52 10.20 0.19
N PRO A 56 5.56 9.98 1.00
CA PRO A 56 6.49 8.85 0.87
C PRO A 56 5.84 7.47 1.01
N GLU A 57 4.65 7.41 1.59
CA GLU A 57 3.81 6.21 1.67
C GLU A 57 3.12 5.86 0.34
N ILE A 58 3.09 6.79 -0.63
CA ILE A 58 2.53 6.57 -1.96
C ILE A 58 3.62 6.10 -2.91
N LYS A 59 3.31 5.06 -3.69
CA LYS A 59 4.17 4.55 -4.76
C LYS A 59 3.46 4.65 -6.09
N ILE A 60 4.09 5.29 -7.08
CA ILE A 60 3.54 5.44 -8.42
C ILE A 60 4.14 4.40 -9.37
N ASN A 61 3.38 3.37 -9.72
CA ASN A 61 3.75 2.40 -10.75
C ASN A 61 3.37 2.95 -12.12
N LYS A 62 4.28 2.93 -13.11
CA LYS A 62 4.06 3.54 -14.44
C LYS A 62 4.14 2.47 -15.52
N PHE A 63 3.05 2.25 -16.24
CA PHE A 63 2.91 1.23 -17.28
C PHE A 63 2.64 1.86 -18.65
N ILE A 64 3.45 1.50 -19.65
CA ILE A 64 3.33 2.09 -20.99
C ILE A 64 2.50 1.18 -21.90
N LEU A 65 1.43 1.73 -22.49
CA LEU A 65 0.49 0.94 -23.30
C LEU A 65 1.03 0.48 -24.67
N SER A 66 2.27 0.87 -25.02
CA SER A 66 2.98 0.28 -26.16
C SER A 66 3.59 -1.09 -25.84
N ASP A 67 3.69 -1.44 -24.55
CA ASP A 67 4.15 -2.73 -24.09
C ASP A 67 2.95 -3.68 -23.87
N ARG A 68 3.12 -4.93 -24.29
CA ARG A 68 2.05 -5.93 -24.24
C ARG A 68 1.73 -6.34 -22.81
N GLU A 69 2.74 -6.51 -21.95
CA GLU A 69 2.54 -6.90 -20.54
C GLU A 69 1.73 -5.83 -19.79
N SER A 70 2.03 -4.56 -20.06
CA SER A 70 1.27 -3.41 -19.53
C SER A 70 -0.21 -3.41 -19.96
N VAL A 71 -0.53 -3.89 -21.16
CA VAL A 71 -1.91 -4.00 -21.66
C VAL A 71 -2.63 -5.18 -21.01
N GLU A 72 -1.96 -6.33 -20.89
CA GLU A 72 -2.51 -7.50 -20.19
C GLU A 72 -2.82 -7.15 -18.73
N LEU A 73 -1.92 -6.46 -18.04
CA LEU A 73 -2.14 -5.97 -16.68
C LEU A 73 -3.32 -4.98 -16.60
N LEU A 74 -3.49 -4.10 -17.59
CA LEU A 74 -4.61 -3.18 -17.61
C LEU A 74 -5.94 -3.92 -17.72
N ILE A 75 -6.01 -4.98 -18.54
CA ILE A 75 -7.21 -5.82 -18.67
C ILE A 75 -7.53 -6.51 -17.34
N ASP A 76 -6.53 -7.09 -16.67
CA ASP A 76 -6.71 -7.70 -15.35
C ASP A 76 -7.23 -6.68 -14.31
N PHE A 77 -6.80 -5.42 -14.41
CA PHE A 77 -7.31 -4.34 -13.55
C PHE A 77 -8.76 -3.99 -13.85
N TYR A 78 -9.15 -3.91 -15.12
CA TYR A 78 -10.56 -3.70 -15.50
C TYR A 78 -11.47 -4.79 -14.92
N ASP A 79 -11.05 -6.04 -15.06
CA ASP A 79 -11.81 -7.20 -14.53
C ASP A 79 -11.86 -7.20 -13.00
N LYS A 80 -10.73 -6.92 -12.35
CA LYS A 80 -10.62 -6.97 -10.88
C LYS A 80 -11.39 -5.84 -10.18
N TYR A 81 -11.38 -4.63 -10.75
CA TYR A 81 -11.96 -3.45 -10.12
C TYR A 81 -13.33 -3.04 -10.69
N GLU A 82 -13.85 -3.79 -11.67
CA GLU A 82 -15.17 -3.57 -12.27
C GLU A 82 -15.35 -2.14 -12.82
N VAL A 83 -14.33 -1.62 -13.51
CA VAL A 83 -14.30 -0.26 -14.10
C VAL A 83 -14.58 -0.23 -15.60
#